data_AF-A0A8T7CXE7-F1
#
_entry.id   AF-A0A8T7CXE7-F1
#
_cell.length_a   1.000
_cell.length_b   1.000
_cell.length_c   1.000
_cell.angle_alpha   90.00
_cell.angle_beta   90.00
_cell.angle_gamma   90.00
#
_symmetry.space_group_name_H-M   'P 1'
#
loop_
_entity.id
_entity.type
_entity.pdbx_description
1 polymer ?
#
loop_
_entity_poly.entity_id
_entity_poly.type
_entity_poly.pdbx_seq_one_letter_code
_entity_poly.pdbx_strand_id
1 'polypeptide(L)'
;MVKYGELDKALTAYVRGDTHDAIPAEYYRRVIKTAIRVNNEGKQWDMQQAAAVLLYFVFNDGLLSPSQLTSDGLKALDYAEMFLEVSQTTIDLVQEMNRHSA
;
A
#
# COMPACT_ATOMS: atom_id res chain seq x y z
N MET A 1 -6.04 -12.16 -4.31
CA MET A 1 -6.92 -11.35 -3.44
C MET A 1 -6.19 -11.10 -2.13
N VAL A 2 -6.03 -9.84 -1.74
CA VAL A 2 -5.33 -9.45 -0.49
C VAL A 2 -6.19 -9.83 0.71
N LYS A 3 -5.61 -10.56 1.68
CA LYS A 3 -6.28 -10.94 2.93
C LYS A 3 -5.52 -10.36 4.12
N TYR A 4 -6.25 -10.03 5.19
CA TYR A 4 -5.67 -9.39 6.38
C TYR A 4 -4.46 -10.15 6.94
N GLY A 5 -4.60 -11.43 7.28
CA GLY A 5 -3.49 -12.19 7.90
C GLY A 5 -2.29 -12.43 6.96
N GLU A 6 -2.53 -12.49 5.64
CA GLU A 6 -1.44 -12.61 4.66
C GLU A 6 -0.72 -11.27 4.45
N LEU A 7 -1.47 -10.17 4.51
CA LEU A 7 -0.95 -8.80 4.40
C LEU A 7 -0.10 -8.45 5.62
N ASP A 8 -0.60 -8.78 6.80
CA ASP A 8 0.13 -8.61 8.06
C ASP A 8 1.44 -9.40 8.05
N LYS A 9 1.38 -10.68 7.68
CA LYS A 9 2.58 -11.49 7.52
C LYS A 9 3.57 -10.89 6.52
N ALA A 10 3.10 -10.35 5.41
CA ALA A 10 3.97 -9.71 4.42
C ALA A 10 4.62 -8.43 4.96
N LEU A 11 3.91 -7.66 5.79
CA LEU A 11 4.44 -6.44 6.42
C LEU A 11 5.61 -6.73 7.36
N THR A 12 5.61 -7.89 8.05
CA THR A 12 6.70 -8.29 8.95
C THR A 12 8.07 -8.35 8.27
N ALA A 13 8.14 -8.51 6.94
CA ALA A 13 9.39 -8.50 6.18
C ALA A 13 10.04 -7.09 6.12
N TYR A 14 9.26 -6.04 6.34
CA TYR A 14 9.67 -4.65 6.14
C TYR A 14 10.00 -3.91 7.44
N VAL A 15 9.58 -4.46 8.58
CA VAL A 15 9.71 -3.82 9.90
C VAL A 15 10.68 -4.60 10.78
N ARG A 16 11.41 -3.88 11.64
CA ARG A 16 12.30 -4.46 12.65
C ARG A 16 11.51 -4.62 13.95
N GLY A 17 11.33 -5.86 14.37
CA GLY A 17 10.62 -6.19 15.61
C GLY A 17 9.10 -6.25 15.43
N ASP A 18 8.40 -6.48 16.54
CA ASP A 18 6.96 -6.70 16.54
C ASP A 18 6.22 -5.34 16.58
N THR A 19 6.11 -4.68 15.43
CA THR A 19 5.32 -3.45 15.28
C THR A 19 3.84 -3.72 15.06
N HIS A 20 3.41 -4.99 15.18
CA HIS A 20 2.04 -5.43 14.89
C HIS A 20 0.99 -4.68 15.72
N ASP A 21 1.23 -4.51 17.02
CA ASP A 21 0.32 -3.80 17.93
C ASP A 21 0.32 -2.27 17.72
N ALA A 22 1.30 -1.74 16.98
CA ALA A 22 1.42 -0.30 16.74
C ALA A 22 0.60 0.18 15.54
N ILE A 23 0.13 -0.72 14.67
CA ILE A 23 -0.54 -0.34 13.41
C ILE A 23 -2.05 -0.53 13.53
N PRO A 24 -2.85 0.55 13.52
CA PRO A 24 -4.29 0.45 13.62
C PRO A 24 -4.91 -0.35 12.47
N ALA A 25 -5.92 -1.16 12.78
CA ALA A 25 -6.62 -2.01 11.81
C ALA A 25 -7.26 -1.23 10.63
N GLU A 26 -7.48 0.07 10.78
CA GLU A 26 -8.00 0.94 9.72
C GLU A 26 -7.06 1.08 8.52
N TYR A 27 -5.74 1.03 8.73
CA TYR A 27 -4.76 1.07 7.64
C TYR A 27 -4.86 -0.19 6.78
N TYR A 28 -4.93 -1.36 7.41
CA TYR A 28 -5.17 -2.63 6.72
C TYR A 28 -6.49 -2.60 5.94
N ARG A 29 -7.57 -2.12 6.56
CA ARG A 29 -8.88 -1.98 5.89
C ARG A 29 -8.80 -1.07 4.67
N ARG A 30 -8.09 0.06 4.78
CA ARG A 30 -7.91 1.01 3.67
C ARG A 30 -7.19 0.35 2.50
N VAL A 31 -6.07 -0.32 2.76
CA VAL A 31 -5.27 -1.00 1.72
C VAL A 31 -6.05 -2.14 1.07
N ILE A 32 -6.73 -2.97 1.85
CA ILE A 32 -7.56 -4.07 1.32
C ILE A 32 -8.69 -3.52 0.43
N LYS A 33 -9.39 -2.45 0.85
CA LYS A 33 -10.41 -1.79 0.03
C LYS A 33 -9.83 -1.26 -1.27
N THR A 34 -8.67 -0.63 -1.24
CA THR A 34 -7.99 -0.14 -2.44
C THR A 34 -7.62 -1.30 -3.36
N ALA A 35 -7.02 -2.37 -2.84
CA ALA A 35 -6.67 -3.56 -3.63
C ALA A 35 -7.91 -4.21 -4.28
N ILE A 36 -9.05 -4.26 -3.59
CA ILE A 36 -10.33 -4.74 -4.16
C ILE A 36 -10.79 -3.83 -5.29
N ARG A 37 -10.77 -2.50 -5.09
CA ARG A 37 -11.16 -1.54 -6.11
C ARG A 37 -10.29 -1.68 -7.37
N VAL A 38 -8.96 -1.74 -7.19
CA VAL A 38 -8.01 -1.88 -8.30
C VAL A 38 -8.22 -3.22 -9.04
N ASN A 39 -8.50 -4.31 -8.31
CA ASN A 39 -8.88 -5.60 -8.90
C ASN A 39 -10.16 -5.52 -9.75
N ASN A 40 -11.16 -4.75 -9.32
CA ASN A 40 -12.37 -4.52 -10.11
C ASN A 40 -12.11 -3.68 -11.36
N GLU A 41 -11.05 -2.87 -11.38
CA GLU A 41 -10.57 -2.11 -12.55
C GLU A 41 -9.67 -2.97 -13.48
N GLY A 42 -9.57 -4.28 -13.23
CA GLY A 42 -8.80 -5.22 -14.06
C GLY A 42 -7.30 -5.28 -13.75
N LYS A 43 -6.85 -4.55 -12.72
CA LYS A 43 -5.45 -4.53 -12.27
C LYS A 43 -5.31 -5.32 -10.97
N GLN A 44 -4.31 -6.18 -10.84
CA GLN A 44 -4.13 -6.95 -9.60
C GLN A 44 -2.98 -6.40 -8.77
N TRP A 45 -3.24 -6.17 -7.48
CA TRP A 45 -2.19 -5.98 -6.49
C TRP A 45 -1.79 -7.34 -5.93
N ASP A 46 -0.49 -7.62 -5.94
CA ASP A 46 0.05 -8.72 -5.15
C ASP A 46 0.18 -8.31 -3.67
N MET A 47 0.54 -9.29 -2.84
CA MET A 47 0.64 -9.08 -1.39
C MET A 47 1.79 -8.14 -1.01
N GLN A 48 2.88 -8.15 -1.77
CA GLN A 48 4.06 -7.31 -1.51
C GLN A 48 3.76 -5.85 -1.86
N GLN A 49 3.06 -5.61 -2.98
CA GLN A 49 2.56 -4.30 -3.35
C GLN A 49 1.60 -3.75 -2.30
N ALA A 50 0.66 -4.57 -1.83
CA ALA A 50 -0.24 -4.17 -0.75
C ALA A 50 0.50 -3.87 0.57
N ALA A 51 1.49 -4.69 0.93
CA ALA A 51 2.31 -4.49 2.13
C ALA A 51 3.18 -3.23 2.03
N ALA A 52 3.74 -2.94 0.85
CA ALA A 52 4.53 -1.73 0.60
C ALA A 52 3.67 -0.47 0.71
N VAL A 53 2.45 -0.48 0.14
CA VAL A 53 1.49 0.62 0.27
C VAL A 53 1.03 0.80 1.71
N LEU A 54 0.80 -0.30 2.44
CA LEU A 54 0.49 -0.25 3.87
C LEU A 54 1.63 0.40 4.67
N LEU A 55 2.86 -0.03 4.42
CA LEU A 55 4.07 0.51 5.04
C LEU A 55 4.20 2.02 4.79
N TYR A 56 3.98 2.45 3.55
CA TYR A 56 4.05 3.85 3.16
C TYR A 56 3.05 4.72 3.93
N PHE A 57 1.78 4.30 4.05
CA PHE A 57 0.78 5.07 4.80
C PHE A 57 1.13 5.18 6.28
N VAL A 58 1.54 4.07 6.89
CA VAL A 58 1.89 4.03 8.32
C VAL A 58 3.15 4.87 8.61
N PHE A 59 4.14 4.82 7.71
CA PHE A 59 5.35 5.63 7.80
C PHE A 59 5.07 7.12 7.61
N ASN A 60 4.28 7.49 6.60
CA ASN A 60 3.94 8.89 6.33
C ASN A 60 3.12 9.54 7.45
N ASP A 61 2.29 8.76 8.14
CA ASP A 61 1.54 9.23 9.30
C ASP A 61 2.37 9.22 10.61
N GLY A 62 3.65 8.83 10.53
CA GLY A 62 4.60 8.87 11.65
C GLY A 62 4.47 7.74 12.66
N LEU A 63 3.68 6.70 12.36
CA LEU A 63 3.54 5.52 13.24
C LEU A 63 4.76 4.61 13.19
N LEU A 64 5.59 4.74 12.15
CA LEU A 64 6.88 4.06 12.03
C LEU A 64 7.98 5.09 11.78
N SER A 65 9.11 4.92 12.47
CA SER A 65 10.33 5.67 12.22
C SER A 65 11.31 4.89 11.33
N PRO A 66 12.23 5.55 10.62
CA PRO A 66 13.18 4.87 9.73
C PRO A 66 14.02 3.78 10.42
N SER A 67 14.33 3.96 11.71
CA SER A 67 15.10 2.98 12.49
C SER A 67 14.34 1.67 12.73
N GLN A 68 13.01 1.69 12.62
CA GLN A 68 12.13 0.54 12.72
C GLN A 68 11.95 -0.20 11.38
N LEU A 69 12.62 0.23 10.31
CA LEU A 69 12.49 -0.40 8.99
C LEU A 69 13.71 -1.27 8.65
N THR A 70 13.46 -2.42 8.02
CA THR A 70 14.53 -3.21 7.40
C THR A 70 15.06 -2.49 6.16
N SER A 71 16.18 -2.95 5.60
CA SER A 71 16.65 -2.40 4.32
C SER A 71 15.61 -2.59 3.21
N ASP A 72 14.85 -3.69 3.26
CA ASP A 72 13.80 -3.96 2.28
C ASP A 72 12.55 -3.13 2.56
N GLY A 73 12.28 -2.80 3.83
CA GLY A 73 11.24 -1.84 4.18
C GLY A 73 11.52 -0.43 3.64
N LEU A 74 12.77 0.04 3.71
CA LEU A 74 13.14 1.32 3.10
C LEU A 74 12.92 1.32 1.58
N LYS A 75 13.36 0.26 0.88
CA LYS A 75 13.10 0.13 -0.57
C LYS A 75 11.61 0.02 -0.90
N ALA A 76 10.84 -0.61 -0.02
CA ALA A 76 9.39 -0.74 -0.19
C ALA A 76 8.68 0.62 -0.10
N LEU A 77 9.20 1.58 0.68
CA LEU A 77 8.70 2.96 0.69
C LEU A 77 8.89 3.63 -0.67
N ASP A 78 10.10 3.58 -1.22
CA ASP A 78 10.41 4.16 -2.54
C ASP A 78 9.52 3.54 -3.63
N TYR A 79 9.36 2.22 -3.60
CA TYR A 79 8.50 1.50 -4.53
C TYR A 79 7.03 1.91 -4.39
N ALA A 80 6.52 2.01 -3.16
CA ALA A 80 5.13 2.37 -2.89
C ALA A 80 4.83 3.80 -3.35
N GLU A 81 5.73 4.74 -3.12
CA GLU A 81 5.61 6.13 -3.57
C GLU A 81 5.48 6.20 -5.10
N MET A 82 6.45 5.62 -5.82
CA MET A 82 6.40 5.56 -7.29
C MET A 82 5.14 4.86 -7.80
N PHE A 83 4.75 3.76 -7.17
CA PHE A 83 3.58 2.99 -7.55
C PHE A 83 2.27 3.76 -7.33
N LEU A 84 2.16 4.53 -6.25
CA LEU A 84 1.02 5.39 -5.95
C LEU A 84 0.97 6.60 -6.87
N GLU A 85 2.09 7.23 -7.20
CA GLU A 85 2.16 8.33 -8.17
C GLU A 85 1.70 7.88 -9.57
N VAL A 86 2.18 6.73 -10.03
CA VAL A 86 1.75 6.13 -11.30
C VAL A 86 0.27 5.74 -11.26
N SER A 87 -0.21 5.20 -10.14
CA SER A 87 -1.61 4.82 -9.97
C SER A 87 -2.54 6.03 -9.92
N GLN A 88 -2.18 7.10 -9.22
CA GLN A 88 -2.95 8.34 -9.13
C GLN A 88 -2.99 9.05 -10.49
N THR A 89 -1.85 9.13 -11.18
CA THR A 89 -1.76 9.67 -12.54
C THR A 89 -2.62 8.86 -13.52
N THR A 90 -2.67 7.52 -13.36
CA THR A 90 -3.54 6.66 -14.19
C THR A 90 -5.02 6.83 -13.84
N ILE A 91 -5.37 7.00 -12.57
CA ILE A 91 -6.75 7.24 -12.13
C ILE A 91 -7.23 8.59 -12.66
N ASP A 92 -6.39 9.63 -12.59
CA ASP A 92 -6.70 10.97 -13.05
C ASP A 92 -6.84 11.02 -14.59
N LEU A 93 -5.95 10.36 -15.34
CA LEU A 93 -6.05 10.22 -16.80
C LEU A 93 -7.31 9.46 -17.25
N VAL A 94 -7.67 8.37 -16.56
CA VAL A 94 -8.90 7.61 -16.85
C VAL A 94 -10.16 8.42 -16.54
N GLN A 95 -10.13 9.24 -15.49
CA GLN A 95 -11.23 10.16 -15.17
C GLN A 95 -11.36 11.32 -16.17
N GLU A 96 -10.25 11.77 -16.77
CA GLU A 96 -10.24 12.82 -17.80
C GLU A 96 -10.73 12.28 -19.16
N MET A 97 -10.27 11.09 -19.57
CA MET A 97 -10.76 10.43 -20.80
C MET A 97 -12.27 10.14 -20.76
N ASN A 98 -12.81 9.78 -19.58
CA ASN A 98 -14.24 9.55 -19.39
C ASN A 98 -15.07 10.84 -19.34
N ARG A 99 -14.46 12.00 -19.05
CA ARG A 99 -15.14 13.31 -19.11
C ARG A 99 -15.23 13.88 -20.52
N HIS A 100 -14.32 13.49 -21.41
CA HIS A 100 -14.28 13.95 -22.80
C HIS A 100 -15.07 13.05 -23.77
N SER A 101 -15.65 11.96 -23.27
CA SER A 101 -16.43 10.98 -24.07
C SER A 101 -17.94 11.01 -23.77
N ALA A 102 -18.42 11.99 -23.01
CA ALA A 102 -19.84 12.23 -22.69
C ALA A 102 -20.27 13.58 -23.29
#